data_AF-A0AAW9BT58-F1
#
_entry.id   AF-A0AAW9BT58-F1
#
_cell.length_a   1.000
_cell.length_b   1.000
_cell.length_c   1.000
_cell.angle_alpha   90.00
_cell.angle_beta   90.00
_cell.angle_gamma   90.00
#
_symmetry.space_group_name_H-M   'P 1'
#
loop_
_entity.id
_entity.type
_entity.pdbx_description
1 polymer ?
#
loop_
_entity_poly.entity_id
_entity_poly.type
_entity_poly.pdbx_seq_one_letter_code
_entity_poly.pdbx_strand_id
1 'polypeptide(L)' 'MNIEQLSQSLEHMANQAATLDRQRGEHHVPLFDERLFSCRSRLLTPCVKEAKSTLDAIIREQNENKLTAL' A
#
# COMPACT_ATOMS: atom_id res chain seq x y z
N MET A 1 4.09 17.53 -0.96
CA MET A 1 3.42 16.33 -0.41
C MET A 1 4.36 15.76 0.65
N ASN A 2 3.99 15.82 1.93
CA ASN A 2 4.87 15.36 3.02
C ASN A 2 4.63 13.86 3.29
N ILE A 3 5.64 13.13 3.79
CA ILE A 3 5.57 11.70 4.13
C ILE A 3 4.42 11.40 5.10
N GLU A 4 4.15 12.32 6.03
CA GLU A 4 3.04 12.20 6.99
C GLU A 4 1.67 12.18 6.31
N GLN A 5 1.47 13.04 5.30
CA GLN A 5 0.22 13.07 4.55
C GLN A 5 0.03 11.79 3.73
N LEU A 6 1.12 11.24 3.19
CA LEU A 6 1.10 9.97 2.48
C LEU A 6 0.77 8.80 3.43
N SER A 7 1.35 8.78 4.62
CA SER A 7 1.07 7.76 5.64
C SER A 7 -0.40 7.77 6.07
N GLN A 8 -0.95 8.96 6.37
CA GLN A 8 -2.38 9.12 6.70
C GLN A 8 -3.29 8.68 5.54
N SER A 9 -2.92 9.01 4.30
CA SER A 9 -3.68 8.60 3.12
C SER A 9 -3.67 7.09 2.94
N LEU A 10 -2.52 6.43 3.12
CA LEU A 10 -2.39 4.97 3.07
C LEU A 10 -3.18 4.28 4.19
N GLU A 11 -3.25 4.88 5.37
CA GLU A 11 -4.06 4.37 6.46
C GLU A 11 -5.57 4.46 6.15
N HIS A 12 -6.01 5.59 5.61
CA HIS A 12 -7.41 5.75 5.18
C HIS A 12 -7.76 4.76 4.06
N MET A 13 -6.89 4.61 3.07
CA MET A 13 -7.06 3.63 1.98
C MET A 13 -7.08 2.20 2.50
N ALA A 14 -6.36 1.85 3.56
CA ALA A 14 -6.39 0.49 4.12
C ALA A 14 -7.78 0.14 4.68
N ASN A 15 -8.42 1.10 5.35
CA ASN A 15 -9.77 0.94 5.89
C ASN A 15 -10.83 0.84 4.79
N GLN A 16 -10.69 1.66 3.74
CA GLN A 16 -11.57 1.64 2.57
C GLN A 16 -11.40 0.35 1.77
N ALA A 17 -10.16 -0.10 1.55
CA ALA A 17 -9.82 -1.34 0.87
C ALA A 17 -10.45 -2.55 1.58
N ALA A 18 -10.33 -2.64 2.91
CA ALA A 18 -10.93 -3.72 3.68
C ALA A 18 -12.46 -3.75 3.56
N THR A 19 -13.10 -2.58 3.53
CA THR A 19 -14.55 -2.48 3.34
C THR A 19 -14.95 -2.93 1.94
N LEU A 20 -14.23 -2.46 0.92
CA LEU A 20 -14.52 -2.74 -0.48
C LEU A 20 -14.25 -4.21 -0.85
N ASP A 21 -13.16 -4.79 -0.33
CA ASP A 21 -12.83 -6.21 -0.49
C ASP A 21 -13.93 -7.09 0.14
N ARG A 22 -14.48 -6.71 1.30
CA ARG A 22 -15.61 -7.43 1.92
C ARG A 22 -16.90 -7.32 1.11
N GLN A 23 -17.15 -6.17 0.49
CA GLN A 23 -18.35 -5.95 -0.34
C GLN A 23 -18.28 -6.70 -1.67
N ARG A 24 -17.11 -6.78 -2.29
CA ARG A 24 -16.92 -7.39 -3.61
C ARG A 24 -16.52 -8.87 -3.55
N GLY A 25 -15.81 -9.29 -2.52
CA GLY A 25 -15.18 -10.62 -2.48
C GLY A 25 -14.14 -10.82 -3.60
N GLU A 26 -13.57 -12.03 -3.68
CA GLU A 26 -12.52 -12.39 -4.65
C GLU A 26 -13.02 -12.63 -6.09
N HIS A 27 -14.35 -12.59 -6.30
CA HIS A 27 -14.98 -13.00 -7.56
C HIS A 27 -15.09 -11.88 -8.60
N HIS A 28 -14.72 -10.65 -8.27
CA HIS A 28 -14.76 -9.52 -9.20
C HIS A 28 -13.41 -9.23 -9.86
N VAL A 29 -13.46 -8.59 -11.04
CA VAL A 29 -12.29 -8.12 -11.79
C VAL A 29 -11.39 -7.26 -10.89
N PRO A 30 -10.05 -7.43 -10.95
CA PRO A 30 -9.10 -6.62 -10.19
C PRO A 30 -9.37 -5.13 -10.37
N LEU A 31 -9.39 -4.38 -9.27
CA LEU A 31 -9.61 -2.92 -9.29
C LEU A 31 -8.34 -2.13 -9.64
N PHE A 32 -7.20 -2.79 -9.74
CA PHE A 32 -5.91 -2.20 -10.00
C PHE A 32 -5.06 -3.16 -10.84
N ASP A 33 -4.03 -2.62 -11.47
CA ASP A 33 -3.08 -3.42 -12.23
C ASP A 33 -2.16 -4.19 -11.26
N GLU A 34 -2.33 -5.51 -11.22
CA GLU A 34 -1.51 -6.42 -10.40
C GLU A 34 -0.02 -6.30 -10.70
N ARG A 35 0.38 -5.75 -11.87
CA ARG A 35 1.79 -5.56 -12.24
C ARG A 35 2.46 -4.42 -11.49
N LEU A 36 1.67 -3.52 -10.90
CA LEU A 36 2.20 -2.42 -10.09
C LEU A 36 2.59 -2.85 -8.67
N PHE A 37 2.11 -4.02 -8.22
CA PHE A 37 2.34 -4.51 -6.86
C PHE A 37 3.02 -5.89 -6.90
N SER A 38 4.04 -6.06 -6.08
CA SER A 38 4.78 -7.32 -6.01
C SER A 38 3.93 -8.48 -5.44
N CYS A 39 2.94 -8.19 -4.59
CA CYS A 39 2.04 -9.19 -4.02
C CYS A 39 1.05 -9.81 -5.02
N ARG A 40 0.83 -9.19 -6.20
CA ARG A 40 -0.08 -9.66 -7.26
C ARG A 40 -1.45 -10.10 -6.75
N SER A 41 -1.94 -9.46 -5.69
CA SER A 41 -3.24 -9.80 -5.12
C SER A 41 -4.37 -9.30 -6.01
N ARG A 42 -5.53 -9.95 -5.94
CA ARG A 42 -6.78 -9.45 -6.53
C ARG A 42 -7.54 -8.52 -5.58
N LEU A 43 -7.16 -8.54 -4.31
CA LEU A 43 -7.74 -7.73 -3.24
C LEU A 43 -6.94 -6.44 -3.08
N LEU A 44 -7.60 -5.37 -2.67
CA LEU A 44 -6.95 -4.07 -2.42
C LEU A 44 -6.13 -4.08 -1.13
N THR A 45 -6.60 -4.82 -0.12
CA THR A 45 -5.98 -4.84 1.21
C THR A 45 -4.49 -5.25 1.17
N PRO A 46 -4.08 -6.30 0.44
CA PRO A 46 -2.67 -6.68 0.35
C PRO A 46 -1.81 -5.61 -0.35
N CYS A 47 -2.34 -4.93 -1.36
CA CYS A 47 -1.61 -3.91 -2.10
C CYS A 47 -1.40 -2.63 -1.28
N VAL A 48 -2.42 -2.20 -0.53
CA VAL A 48 -2.25 -1.07 0.40
C VAL A 48 -1.30 -1.43 1.54
N LYS A 49 -1.33 -2.66 2.03
CA LYS A 49 -0.37 -3.15 3.04
C LYS A 49 1.06 -3.16 2.51
N GLU A 50 1.27 -3.60 1.28
CA GLU A 50 2.58 -3.55 0.61
C GLU A 50 3.09 -2.10 0.53
N ALA A 51 2.24 -1.17 0.06
CA ALA A 51 2.60 0.24 -0.02
C ALA A 51 2.95 0.85 1.36
N LYS A 52 2.20 0.51 2.42
CA LYS A 52 2.54 0.91 3.80
C LYS A 52 3.89 0.36 4.23
N SER A 53 4.13 -0.94 4.02
CA SER A 53 5.39 -1.57 4.39
C SER A 53 6.59 -0.96 3.66
N THR A 54 6.43 -0.60 2.39
CA THR A 54 7.47 0.08 1.61
C THR A 54 7.72 1.48 2.16
N LEU A 55 6.68 2.24 2.50
CA LEU A 55 6.85 3.56 3.10
C LEU A 55 7.55 3.48 4.47
N ASP A 56 7.18 2.51 5.31
CA ASP A 56 7.83 2.29 6.60
C ASP A 56 9.31 1.93 6.44
N ALA A 57 9.66 1.13 5.43
CA ALA A 57 11.04 0.81 5.10
C ALA A 57 11.82 2.06 4.68
N ILE A 58 11.24 2.90 3.81
CA ILE A 58 11.84 4.17 3.37
C ILE A 58 12.07 5.10 4.57
N ILE A 59 11.07 5.26 5.45
CA ILE A 59 11.18 6.11 6.65
C ILE A 59 12.29 5.59 7.57
N ARG A 60 12.34 4.28 7.81
CA ARG A 60 13.39 3.66 8.64
C ARG A 60 14.77 3.89 8.04
N GLU A 61 14.94 3.64 6.75
CA GLU A 61 16.22 3.84 6.04
C GLU A 61 16.65 5.30 6.02
N GLN A 62 15.70 6.22 5.88
CA GLN A 62 15.94 7.65 5.99
C GLN A 62 16.41 8.03 7.41
N ASN A 63 15.74 7.54 8.45
CA ASN A 63 16.10 7.78 9.84
C ASN A 63 17.48 7.19 10.19
N GLU A 64 17.85 6.06 9.57
CA GLU A 64 19.16 5.43 9.73
C GLU A 64 20.26 6.05 8.86
N ASN A 65 19.96 7.09 8.06
CA ASN A 65 20.84 7.68 7.03
C ASN A 65 21.39 6.63 6.03
N LYS A 66 20.67 5.54 5.82
CA LYS A 66 21.02 4.45 4.89
C LYS A 66 20.30 4.55 3.56
N LEU A 67 19.36 5.49 3.42
CA LEU A 67 18.67 5.77 2.16
C LEU A 67 19.71 6.26 1.14
N THR A 68 20.25 5.33 0.37
CA THR A 68 21.21 5.59 -0.69
C THR A 68 20.44 5.82 -1.98
N ALA A 69 20.79 6.86 -2.72
CA ALA A 69 20.28 7.01 -4.07
C ALA A 69 20.84 5.85 -4.90
N LEU A 70 19.93 5.10 -5.55
CA LEU A 70 20.25 4.03 -6.50
C LEU A 70 21.21 4.50 -7.59
#